data_AF-A0A433QMX7-F1
#
_entry.id   AF-A0A433QMX7-F1
#
_cell.length_a   1.000
_cell.length_b   1.000
_cell.length_c   1.000
_cell.angle_alpha   90.00
_cell.angle_beta   90.00
_cell.angle_gamma   90.00
#
_symmetry.space_group_name_H-M   'P 1'
#
loop_
_entity.id
_entity.type
_entity.pdbx_description
1 polymer ?
#
loop_
_entity_poly.entity_id
_entity_poly.type
_entity_poly.pdbx_seq_one_letter_code
_entity_poly.pdbx_strand_id
1 'polypeptide(L)'
;RPALVNIEEKIAHLTRKIKQSQENLARVQRDHDHQRTSVTDLEAELAKVNKAAEQYEASLGGNANKKGPTLGDNELTEYNKNTSPVSNLSLVPHPHPPLTSSLLPTRKEEVNIKTVNEKQQVSNLRRKHKTDAESAARMKERLDDLGNRQKRLQEEEASLIEHKEKVNTYVTSLVQELEKSKKELETMVADRKRVQYVVNLFLFARGCHGWEFVEYTFVTYEPLSTTVSHRISSQAKGARAEREAAGHTEQTDAGAGGPA
;
A
#
# COMPACT_ATOMS: atom_id res chain seq x y z
N ARG A 1 -38.70 37.94 11.26
CA ARG A 1 -39.19 36.59 10.90
C ARG A 1 -38.35 35.87 9.82
N PRO A 2 -37.77 36.52 8.79
CA PRO A 2 -37.01 35.80 7.73
C PRO A 2 -35.67 35.18 8.18
N ALA A 3 -34.98 35.78 9.16
CA ALA A 3 -33.66 35.31 9.59
C ALA A 3 -33.67 33.91 10.27
N LEU A 4 -34.71 33.58 11.05
CA LEU A 4 -34.86 32.27 11.70
C LEU A 4 -35.11 31.16 10.67
N VAL A 5 -35.99 31.43 9.70
CA VAL A 5 -36.32 30.50 8.60
C VAL A 5 -35.07 30.18 7.77
N ASN A 6 -34.21 31.18 7.51
CA ASN A 6 -32.94 30.99 6.80
C ASN A 6 -31.95 30.10 7.59
N ILE A 7 -31.89 30.21 8.93
CA ILE A 7 -31.01 29.36 9.75
C ILE A 7 -31.54 27.93 9.81
N GLU A 8 -32.85 27.73 9.93
CA GLU A 8 -33.49 26.41 9.89
C GLU A 8 -33.25 25.70 8.55
N GLU A 9 -33.37 26.44 7.43
CA GLU A 9 -33.05 25.94 6.10
C GLU A 9 -31.57 25.56 5.95
N LYS A 10 -30.65 26.37 6.51
CA LYS A 10 -29.21 26.05 6.57
C LYS A 10 -28.95 24.77 7.37
N ILE A 11 -29.58 24.60 8.53
CA ILE A 11 -29.46 23.38 9.35
C ILE A 11 -29.95 22.16 8.56
N ALA A 12 -31.10 22.26 7.89
CA ALA A 12 -31.64 21.18 7.07
C ALA A 12 -30.71 20.80 5.91
N HIS A 13 -30.13 21.80 5.23
CA HIS A 13 -29.16 21.60 4.16
C HIS A 13 -27.87 20.93 4.67
N LEU A 14 -27.28 21.45 5.75
CA LEU A 14 -26.06 20.88 6.35
C LEU A 14 -26.30 19.44 6.83
N THR A 15 -27.44 19.17 7.45
CA THR A 15 -27.82 17.82 7.91
C THR A 15 -27.90 16.83 6.74
N ARG A 16 -28.51 17.24 5.62
CA ARG A 16 -28.59 16.40 4.41
C ARG A 16 -27.20 16.12 3.84
N LYS A 17 -26.33 17.14 3.81
CA LYS A 17 -24.96 17.03 3.29
C LYS A 17 -24.06 16.15 4.17
N ILE A 18 -24.23 16.22 5.49
CA ILE A 18 -23.55 15.33 6.44
C ILE A 18 -23.98 13.88 6.19
N LYS A 19 -25.28 13.61 6.07
CA LYS A 19 -25.78 12.26 5.79
C LYS A 19 -25.19 11.69 4.49
N GLN A 20 -25.20 12.48 3.42
CA GLN A 20 -24.62 12.07 2.13
C GLN A 20 -23.11 11.80 2.23
N SER A 21 -22.38 12.63 2.99
CA SER A 21 -20.94 12.45 3.20
C SER A 21 -20.63 11.22 4.05
N GLN A 22 -21.47 10.90 5.04
CA GLN A 22 -21.37 9.68 5.85
C GLN A 22 -21.63 8.42 5.01
N GLU A 23 -22.63 8.45 4.12
CA GLU A 23 -22.89 7.34 3.19
C GLU A 23 -21.71 7.12 2.23
N ASN A 24 -21.11 8.20 1.72
CA ASN A 24 -19.90 8.12 0.90
C ASN A 24 -18.71 7.54 1.68
N LEU A 25 -18.50 7.98 2.93
CA LEU A 25 -17.44 7.46 3.78
C LEU A 25 -17.62 5.96 4.07
N ALA A 26 -18.85 5.52 4.32
CA ALA A 26 -19.15 4.10 4.50
C ALA A 26 -18.91 3.26 3.24
N ARG A 27 -19.10 3.84 2.04
CA ARG A 27 -18.74 3.18 0.78
C ARG A 27 -17.23 3.08 0.61
N VAL A 28 -16.50 4.18 0.77
CA VAL A 28 -15.03 4.20 0.67
C VAL A 28 -14.41 3.23 1.66
N GLN A 29 -14.96 3.14 2.88
CA GLN A 29 -14.46 2.20 3.88
C GLN A 29 -14.65 0.74 3.48
N ARG A 30 -15.81 0.39 2.90
CA ARG A 30 -16.01 -0.96 2.33
C ARG A 30 -15.02 -1.24 1.20
N ASP A 31 -14.83 -0.30 0.28
CA ASP A 31 -13.90 -0.47 -0.85
C ASP A 31 -12.46 -0.70 -0.34
N HIS A 32 -12.03 0.07 0.66
CA HIS A 32 -10.75 -0.11 1.35
C HIS A 32 -10.62 -1.50 1.99
N ASP A 33 -11.65 -1.96 2.72
CA ASP A 33 -11.61 -3.28 3.36
C ASP A 33 -11.52 -4.42 2.33
N HIS A 34 -12.22 -4.31 1.20
CA HIS A 34 -12.12 -5.28 0.10
C HIS A 34 -10.72 -5.28 -0.53
N GLN A 35 -10.15 -4.10 -0.80
CA GLN A 35 -8.81 -3.99 -1.34
C GLN A 35 -7.78 -4.58 -0.38
N ARG A 36 -7.90 -4.30 0.92
CA ARG A 36 -7.03 -4.88 1.96
C ARG A 36 -7.10 -6.40 1.97
N THR A 37 -8.29 -7.00 1.89
CA THR A 37 -8.43 -8.46 1.77
C THR A 37 -7.74 -8.99 0.51
N SER A 38 -7.93 -8.31 -0.63
CA SER A 38 -7.25 -8.69 -1.88
C SER A 38 -5.73 -8.61 -1.78
N VAL A 39 -5.17 -7.61 -1.08
CA VAL A 39 -3.73 -7.49 -0.85
C VAL A 39 -3.24 -8.67 0.01
N THR A 40 -3.95 -8.98 1.11
CA THR A 40 -3.57 -10.11 1.97
C THR A 40 -3.62 -11.46 1.25
N ASP A 41 -4.58 -11.65 0.34
CA ASP A 41 -4.68 -12.87 -0.46
C ASP A 41 -3.50 -12.98 -1.45
N LEU A 42 -3.15 -11.87 -2.12
CA LEU A 42 -2.01 -11.83 -3.02
C LEU A 42 -0.68 -12.05 -2.29
N GLU A 43 -0.51 -11.53 -1.08
CA GLU A 43 0.65 -11.79 -0.23
C GLU A 43 0.76 -13.28 0.12
N ALA A 44 -0.36 -13.93 0.44
CA ALA A 44 -0.40 -15.38 0.69
C ALA A 44 -0.08 -16.20 -0.56
N GLU A 45 -0.53 -15.77 -1.75
CA GLU A 45 -0.15 -16.39 -3.02
C GLU A 45 1.34 -16.22 -3.33
N LEU A 46 1.91 -15.03 -3.14
CA LEU A 46 3.34 -14.77 -3.29
C LEU A 46 4.17 -15.67 -2.37
N ALA A 47 3.77 -15.83 -1.11
CA ALA A 47 4.45 -16.73 -0.18
C ALA A 47 4.44 -18.19 -0.67
N LYS A 48 3.32 -18.66 -1.26
CA LYS A 48 3.23 -20.01 -1.84
C LYS A 48 4.14 -20.16 -3.06
N VAL A 49 4.17 -19.16 -3.94
CA VAL A 49 5.01 -19.17 -5.15
C VAL A 49 6.49 -19.15 -4.78
N ASN A 50 6.90 -18.31 -3.82
CA ASN A 50 8.27 -18.26 -3.31
C ASN A 50 8.68 -19.61 -2.72
N LYS A 51 7.84 -20.22 -1.88
CA LYS A 51 8.11 -21.56 -1.34
C LYS A 51 8.24 -22.62 -2.43
N ALA A 52 7.41 -22.55 -3.48
CA ALA A 52 7.52 -23.45 -4.63
C ALA A 52 8.81 -23.23 -5.42
N ALA A 53 9.24 -21.97 -5.59
CA ALA A 53 10.51 -21.62 -6.22
C ALA A 53 11.71 -22.15 -5.41
N GLU A 54 11.71 -21.96 -4.08
CA GLU A 54 12.74 -22.51 -3.18
C GLU A 54 12.81 -24.04 -3.24
N GLN A 55 11.66 -24.72 -3.23
CA GLN A 55 11.59 -26.18 -3.37
C GLN A 55 12.14 -26.65 -4.72
N TYR A 56 11.84 -25.91 -5.78
CA TYR A 56 12.35 -26.18 -7.11
C TYR A 56 13.88 -26.02 -7.17
N GLU A 57 14.42 -24.93 -6.64
CA GLU A 57 15.88 -24.70 -6.55
C GLU A 57 16.56 -25.78 -5.69
N ALA A 58 15.99 -26.16 -4.55
CA ALA A 58 16.48 -27.24 -3.71
C ALA A 58 16.49 -28.58 -4.46
N SER A 59 15.50 -28.84 -5.32
CA SER A 59 15.45 -30.05 -6.16
C SER A 59 16.51 -30.05 -7.27
N LEU A 60 16.92 -28.87 -7.75
CA LEU A 60 18.04 -28.68 -8.68
C LEU A 60 19.39 -28.94 -8.00
N GLY A 61 19.62 -28.35 -6.82
CA GLY A 61 20.83 -28.58 -6.03
C GLY A 61 20.98 -30.03 -5.55
N GLY A 62 19.88 -30.66 -5.12
CA GLY A 62 19.86 -32.08 -4.70
C GLY A 62 20.10 -33.08 -5.85
N ASN A 63 19.75 -32.72 -7.08
CA ASN A 63 20.05 -33.54 -8.28
C ASN A 63 21.50 -33.36 -8.78
N ALA A 64 22.15 -32.23 -8.48
CA ALA A 64 23.57 -32.05 -8.76
C ALA A 64 24.45 -32.98 -7.89
N ASN A 65 24.11 -33.15 -6.61
CA ASN A 65 24.84 -34.02 -5.67
C ASN A 65 24.59 -35.53 -5.84
N LYS A 66 23.63 -35.95 -6.68
CA LYS A 66 23.33 -37.36 -6.96
C LYS A 66 23.91 -37.87 -8.29
N LYS A 67 24.61 -37.03 -9.05
CA LYS A 67 25.35 -37.49 -10.23
C LYS A 67 26.56 -38.28 -9.74
N GLY A 68 26.57 -39.59 -10.02
CA GLY A 68 27.74 -40.45 -9.83
C GLY A 68 28.98 -39.93 -10.55
N PRO A 69 30.15 -40.54 -10.34
CA PRO A 69 31.45 -39.98 -10.69
C PRO A 69 31.48 -39.51 -12.16
N THR A 70 31.43 -38.20 -12.35
CA THR A 70 31.66 -37.55 -13.65
C THR A 70 33.15 -37.57 -13.90
N LEU A 71 33.57 -38.16 -15.02
CA LEU A 71 34.95 -38.18 -15.48
C LEU A 71 35.48 -36.73 -15.55
N GLY A 72 36.63 -36.49 -14.92
CA GLY A 72 37.24 -35.17 -14.86
C GLY A 72 37.86 -34.75 -16.19
N ASP A 73 38.09 -33.44 -16.38
CA ASP A 73 38.65 -32.87 -17.61
C ASP A 73 39.97 -33.54 -18.06
N ASN A 74 40.75 -34.06 -17.11
CA ASN A 74 41.99 -34.80 -17.38
C ASN A 74 41.74 -36.16 -18.07
N GLU A 75 40.66 -36.86 -17.74
CA GLU A 75 40.30 -38.16 -18.32
C GLU A 75 39.73 -37.98 -19.75
N LEU A 76 39.08 -36.83 -20.01
CA LEU A 76 38.63 -36.44 -21.35
C LEU A 76 39.79 -36.18 -22.32
N THR A 77 40.89 -35.60 -21.83
CA THR A 77 42.09 -35.34 -22.65
C THR A 77 42.84 -36.62 -23.03
N GLU A 78 42.89 -37.63 -22.18
CA GLU A 78 43.51 -38.91 -22.52
C GLU A 78 42.71 -39.69 -23.57
N TYR A 79 41.38 -39.62 -23.53
CA TYR A 79 40.51 -40.28 -24.50
C TYR A 79 40.64 -39.71 -25.92
N ASN A 80 40.78 -38.38 -26.03
CA ASN A 80 41.01 -37.72 -27.32
C ASN A 80 42.41 -37.97 -27.90
N LYS A 81 43.40 -38.29 -27.06
CA LYS A 81 44.76 -38.65 -27.52
C LYS A 81 44.80 -40.06 -28.11
N ASN A 82 44.01 -40.99 -27.58
CA ASN A 82 43.99 -42.40 -27.99
C ASN A 82 43.08 -42.71 -29.21
N THR A 83 42.41 -41.70 -29.78
CA THR A 83 41.46 -41.86 -30.91
C THR A 83 41.99 -41.35 -32.26
N SER A 84 43.28 -41.00 -32.38
CA SER A 84 43.92 -40.69 -33.67
C SER A 84 44.11 -41.98 -34.51
N PRO A 85 43.78 -41.97 -35.82
CA PRO A 85 43.62 -43.20 -36.60
C PRO A 85 44.96 -43.85 -36.95
N VAL A 86 45.15 -45.09 -36.48
CA VAL A 86 46.24 -45.96 -36.91
C VAL A 86 45.99 -46.36 -38.37
N SER A 87 46.65 -45.68 -39.28
CA SER A 87 46.83 -46.11 -40.66
C SER A 87 48.02 -47.07 -40.72
N ASN A 88 47.80 -48.33 -41.10
CA ASN A 88 48.64 -49.10 -42.02
C ASN A 88 48.16 -50.56 -42.08
N LEU A 89 47.50 -50.89 -43.19
CA LEU A 89 47.09 -52.23 -43.59
C LEU A 89 48.12 -52.74 -44.63
N SER A 90 48.77 -53.89 -44.36
CA SER A 90 49.53 -54.64 -45.36
C SER A 90 49.26 -56.14 -45.20
N LEU A 91 48.81 -56.74 -46.31
CA LEU A 91 48.37 -58.12 -46.56
C LEU A 91 49.42 -59.22 -46.29
N VAL A 92 48.99 -60.36 -45.71
CA VAL A 92 49.40 -61.76 -46.04
C VAL A 92 48.25 -62.75 -45.68
N PRO A 93 47.97 -63.84 -46.45
CA PRO A 93 46.73 -64.65 -46.30
C PRO A 93 46.84 -66.03 -45.61
N HIS A 94 45.68 -66.48 -45.07
CA HIS A 94 45.20 -67.84 -44.65
C HIS A 94 45.72 -68.48 -43.34
N PRO A 95 44.99 -69.41 -42.66
CA PRO A 95 43.63 -69.97 -42.87
C PRO A 95 42.66 -69.88 -41.64
N HIS A 96 41.36 -70.13 -41.85
CA HIS A 96 40.32 -70.33 -40.80
C HIS A 96 40.40 -71.75 -40.17
N PRO A 97 39.62 -72.14 -39.11
CA PRO A 97 38.92 -71.43 -38.02
C PRO A 97 39.26 -72.05 -36.61
N PRO A 98 38.68 -71.59 -35.47
CA PRO A 98 37.44 -72.24 -35.03
C PRO A 98 36.41 -71.27 -34.40
N LEU A 99 35.19 -71.79 -34.34
CA LEU A 99 34.02 -71.25 -33.67
C LEU A 99 34.31 -70.78 -32.24
N THR A 100 34.31 -69.48 -32.01
CA THR A 100 33.91 -68.87 -30.74
C THR A 100 33.10 -67.61 -31.02
N SER A 101 31.85 -67.82 -31.45
CA SER A 101 30.79 -66.82 -31.23
C SER A 101 30.45 -66.78 -29.73
N SER A 102 31.46 -66.58 -28.88
CA SER A 102 31.26 -66.25 -27.48
C SER A 102 30.79 -64.80 -27.45
N LEU A 103 29.56 -64.64 -26.97
CA LEU A 103 28.82 -63.44 -26.62
C LEU A 103 29.60 -62.46 -25.71
N LEU A 104 30.76 -61.97 -26.15
CA LEU A 104 31.50 -60.95 -25.42
C LEU A 104 31.75 -59.78 -26.38
N PRO A 105 31.12 -58.62 -26.15
CA PRO A 105 31.38 -57.44 -26.96
C PRO A 105 32.88 -57.16 -26.93
N THR A 106 33.46 -56.94 -28.11
CA THR A 106 34.87 -56.54 -28.18
C THR A 106 35.04 -55.23 -27.39
N ARG A 107 36.20 -54.98 -26.77
CA ARG A 107 36.44 -53.73 -26.01
C ARG A 107 36.03 -52.47 -26.78
N LYS A 108 36.16 -52.47 -28.11
CA LYS A 108 35.70 -51.38 -28.99
C LYS A 108 34.18 -51.22 -28.98
N GLU A 109 33.44 -52.33 -28.98
CA GLU A 109 31.97 -52.35 -28.92
C GLU A 109 31.46 -51.93 -27.54
N GLU A 110 32.11 -52.33 -26.46
CA GLU A 110 31.81 -51.85 -25.09
C GLU A 110 32.00 -50.32 -24.97
N VAL A 111 33.11 -49.80 -25.49
CA VAL A 111 33.40 -48.35 -25.49
C VAL A 111 32.38 -47.60 -26.34
N ASN A 112 31.97 -48.16 -27.49
CA ASN A 112 30.96 -47.55 -28.34
C ASN A 112 29.58 -47.51 -27.65
N ILE A 113 29.16 -48.61 -27.00
CA ILE A 113 27.93 -48.67 -26.22
C ILE A 113 27.93 -47.63 -25.09
N LYS A 114 29.05 -47.51 -24.35
CA LYS A 114 29.22 -46.47 -23.31
C LYS A 114 29.11 -45.07 -23.92
N THR A 115 29.80 -44.80 -25.02
CA THR A 115 29.76 -43.51 -25.70
C THR A 115 28.35 -43.15 -26.17
N VAL A 116 27.61 -44.10 -26.72
CA VAL A 116 26.21 -43.88 -27.14
C VAL A 116 25.31 -43.62 -25.93
N ASN A 117 25.47 -44.39 -24.85
CA ASN A 117 24.72 -44.19 -23.61
C ASN A 117 25.00 -42.82 -22.99
N GLU A 118 26.26 -42.40 -22.92
CA GLU A 118 26.66 -41.10 -22.40
C GLU A 118 26.12 -39.96 -23.29
N LYS A 119 26.20 -40.09 -24.61
CA LYS A 119 25.58 -39.11 -25.54
C LYS A 119 24.07 -39.01 -25.32
N GLN A 120 23.39 -40.14 -25.11
CA GLN A 120 21.96 -40.15 -24.81
C GLN A 120 21.66 -39.48 -23.46
N GLN A 121 22.46 -39.74 -22.42
CA GLN A 121 22.31 -39.09 -21.12
C GLN A 121 22.53 -37.58 -21.21
N VAL A 122 23.55 -37.11 -21.91
CA VAL A 122 23.81 -35.68 -22.13
C VAL A 122 22.65 -35.03 -22.88
N SER A 123 22.12 -35.68 -23.91
CA SER A 123 20.93 -35.21 -24.64
C SER A 123 19.71 -35.07 -23.73
N ASN A 124 19.44 -36.09 -22.91
CA ASN A 124 18.34 -36.07 -21.94
C ASN A 124 18.50 -34.95 -20.90
N LEU A 125 19.72 -34.78 -20.36
CA LEU A 125 20.03 -33.71 -19.41
C LEU A 125 19.88 -32.32 -20.02
N ARG A 126 20.28 -32.12 -21.29
CA ARG A 126 20.08 -30.85 -22.01
C ARG A 126 18.60 -30.53 -22.19
N ARG A 127 17.78 -31.52 -22.56
CA ARG A 127 16.33 -31.34 -22.68
C ARG A 127 15.71 -30.97 -21.34
N LYS A 128 16.07 -31.69 -20.27
CA LYS A 128 15.62 -31.40 -18.92
C LYS A 128 15.99 -29.97 -18.50
N HIS A 129 17.26 -29.58 -18.64
CA HIS A 129 17.73 -28.23 -18.31
C HIS A 129 16.99 -27.14 -19.10
N LYS A 130 16.65 -27.40 -20.37
CA LYS A 130 15.85 -26.46 -21.17
C LYS A 130 14.42 -26.31 -20.61
N THR A 131 13.74 -27.42 -20.33
CA THR A 131 12.40 -27.39 -19.71
C THR A 131 12.42 -26.71 -18.34
N ASP A 132 13.46 -26.98 -17.57
CA ASP A 132 13.69 -26.38 -16.25
C ASP A 132 13.88 -24.87 -16.34
N ALA A 133 14.73 -24.40 -17.25
CA ALA A 133 14.96 -22.97 -17.48
C ALA A 133 13.69 -22.25 -17.98
N GLU A 134 12.90 -22.88 -18.86
CA GLU A 134 11.62 -22.33 -19.32
C GLU A 134 10.59 -22.25 -18.18
N SER A 135 10.55 -23.24 -17.29
CA SER A 135 9.68 -23.23 -16.11
C SER A 135 10.08 -22.10 -15.15
N ALA A 136 11.38 -21.95 -14.85
CA ALA A 136 11.89 -20.89 -14.00
C ALA A 136 11.59 -19.50 -14.58
N ALA A 137 11.73 -19.32 -15.91
CA ALA A 137 11.40 -18.09 -16.59
C ALA A 137 9.92 -17.70 -16.44
N ARG A 138 8.99 -18.66 -16.61
CA ARG A 138 7.54 -18.42 -16.41
C ARG A 138 7.19 -18.06 -14.97
N MET A 139 7.85 -18.69 -14.00
CA MET A 139 7.64 -18.39 -12.58
C MET A 139 8.15 -16.99 -12.24
N LYS A 140 9.29 -16.59 -12.81
CA LYS A 140 9.84 -15.25 -12.67
C LYS A 140 8.92 -14.19 -13.27
N GLU A 141 8.42 -14.39 -14.49
CA GLU A 141 7.45 -13.50 -15.13
C GLU A 141 6.19 -13.33 -14.26
N ARG A 142 5.68 -14.42 -13.70
CA ARG A 142 4.53 -14.37 -12.78
C ARG A 142 4.83 -13.62 -11.48
N LEU A 143 6.04 -13.75 -10.93
CA LEU A 143 6.46 -12.98 -9.75
C LEU A 143 6.57 -11.48 -10.06
N ASP A 144 7.11 -11.12 -11.22
CA ASP A 144 7.22 -9.74 -11.66
C ASP A 144 5.83 -9.11 -11.86
N ASP A 145 4.90 -9.86 -12.48
CA ASP A 145 3.50 -9.43 -12.66
C ASP A 145 2.77 -9.23 -11.32
N LEU A 146 2.90 -10.18 -10.40
CA LEU A 146 2.31 -10.07 -9.07
C LEU A 146 2.92 -8.90 -8.27
N GLY A 147 4.24 -8.70 -8.35
CA GLY A 147 4.92 -7.58 -7.71
C GLY A 147 4.47 -6.23 -8.26
N ASN A 148 4.28 -6.12 -9.58
CA ASN A 148 3.73 -4.92 -10.21
C ASN A 148 2.28 -4.65 -9.78
N ARG A 149 1.46 -5.70 -9.69
CA ARG A 149 0.07 -5.59 -9.21
C ARG A 149 0.02 -5.16 -7.74
N GLN A 150 0.89 -5.72 -6.89
CA GLN A 150 1.00 -5.35 -5.48
C GLN A 150 1.36 -3.87 -5.34
N LYS A 151 2.34 -3.36 -6.10
CA LYS A 151 2.71 -1.94 -6.09
C LYS A 151 1.54 -1.02 -6.46
N ARG A 152 0.80 -1.35 -7.53
CA ARG A 152 -0.39 -0.58 -7.93
C ARG A 152 -1.45 -0.54 -6.85
N LEU A 153 -1.72 -1.69 -6.22
CA LEU A 153 -2.70 -1.74 -5.12
C LEU A 153 -2.24 -0.94 -3.89
N GLN A 154 -0.95 -0.92 -3.59
CA GLN A 154 -0.40 -0.08 -2.51
C GLN A 154 -0.53 1.42 -2.80
N GLU A 155 -0.31 1.84 -4.05
CA GLU A 155 -0.54 3.22 -4.48
C GLU A 155 -2.02 3.60 -4.40
N GLU A 156 -2.92 2.71 -4.82
CA GLU A 156 -4.37 2.89 -4.69
C GLU A 156 -4.79 2.98 -3.22
N GLU A 157 -4.29 2.11 -2.34
CA GLU A 157 -4.57 2.15 -0.91
C GLU A 157 -4.13 3.48 -0.27
N ALA A 158 -2.92 3.95 -0.59
CA ALA A 158 -2.43 5.24 -0.13
C ALA A 158 -3.34 6.40 -0.57
N SER A 159 -3.80 6.37 -1.83
CA SER A 159 -4.72 7.38 -2.36
C SER A 159 -6.10 7.36 -1.67
N LEU A 160 -6.59 6.17 -1.31
CA LEU A 160 -7.85 6.02 -0.57
C LEU A 160 -7.74 6.51 0.86
N ILE A 161 -6.60 6.29 1.53
CA ILE A 161 -6.32 6.83 2.86
C ILE A 161 -6.35 8.36 2.82
N GLU A 162 -5.64 8.98 1.88
CA GLU A 162 -5.63 10.44 1.72
C GLU A 162 -7.04 10.98 1.43
N HIS A 163 -7.80 10.31 0.56
CA HIS A 163 -9.18 10.69 0.28
C HIS A 163 -10.09 10.55 1.50
N LYS A 164 -9.93 9.47 2.28
CA LYS A 164 -10.66 9.26 3.54
C LYS A 164 -10.37 10.38 4.54
N GLU A 165 -9.12 10.80 4.68
CA GLU A 165 -8.73 11.92 5.55
C GLU A 165 -9.34 13.26 5.09
N LYS A 166 -9.32 13.54 3.78
CA LYS A 166 -9.99 14.72 3.20
C LYS A 166 -11.49 14.72 3.46
N VAL A 167 -12.16 13.58 3.28
CA VAL A 167 -13.60 13.48 3.59
C VAL A 167 -13.85 13.65 5.09
N ASN A 168 -13.01 13.09 5.95
CA ASN A 168 -13.18 13.16 7.39
C ASN A 168 -12.98 14.60 7.93
N THR A 169 -11.97 15.31 7.44
CA THR A 169 -11.76 16.73 7.76
C THR A 169 -12.93 17.58 7.29
N TYR A 170 -13.46 17.31 6.10
CA TYR A 170 -14.66 17.98 5.58
C TYR A 170 -15.93 17.70 6.40
N VAL A 171 -16.14 16.45 6.83
CA VAL A 171 -17.27 16.10 7.71
C VAL A 171 -17.12 16.81 9.05
N THR A 172 -15.92 16.88 9.60
CA THR A 172 -15.65 17.55 10.88
C THR A 172 -15.94 19.05 10.79
N SER A 173 -15.55 19.72 9.69
CA SER A 173 -15.88 21.14 9.48
C SER A 173 -17.40 21.36 9.34
N LEU A 174 -18.11 20.48 8.62
CA LEU A 174 -19.57 20.56 8.51
C LEU A 174 -20.28 20.37 9.86
N VAL A 175 -19.77 19.48 10.71
CA VAL A 175 -20.31 19.28 12.07
C VAL A 175 -20.11 20.53 12.92
N GLN A 176 -18.94 21.16 12.86
CA GLN A 176 -18.66 22.42 13.56
C GLN A 176 -19.58 23.56 13.08
N GLU A 177 -19.77 23.70 11.76
CA GLU A 177 -20.70 24.69 11.20
C GLU A 177 -22.14 24.43 11.63
N LEU A 178 -22.57 23.17 11.67
CA LEU A 178 -23.89 22.77 12.13
C LEU A 178 -24.08 23.12 13.61
N GLU A 179 -23.11 22.82 14.48
CA GLU A 179 -23.16 23.20 15.89
C GLU A 179 -23.20 24.72 16.09
N LYS A 180 -22.41 25.47 15.31
CA LYS A 180 -22.45 26.94 15.32
C LYS A 180 -23.83 27.46 14.93
N SER A 181 -24.40 26.96 13.84
CA SER A 181 -25.73 27.38 13.38
C SER A 181 -26.84 27.02 14.38
N LYS A 182 -26.74 25.89 15.08
CA LYS A 182 -27.66 25.52 16.17
C LYS A 182 -27.58 26.50 17.34
N LYS A 183 -26.36 26.85 17.78
CA LYS A 183 -26.16 27.85 18.83
C LYS A 183 -26.73 29.22 18.43
N GLU A 184 -26.51 29.65 17.18
CA GLU A 184 -27.10 30.89 16.64
C GLU A 184 -28.64 30.83 16.59
N LEU A 185 -29.22 29.68 16.26
CA LEU A 185 -30.66 29.49 16.31
C LEU A 185 -31.20 29.61 17.74
N GLU A 186 -30.53 28.98 18.71
CA GLU A 186 -30.91 29.03 20.11
C GLU A 186 -30.88 30.45 20.68
N THR A 187 -29.84 31.23 20.37
CA THR A 187 -29.75 32.64 20.79
C THR A 187 -30.88 33.47 20.18
N MET A 188 -31.14 33.33 18.87
CA MET A 188 -32.22 34.03 18.18
C MET A 188 -33.61 33.66 18.72
N VAL A 189 -33.82 32.40 19.11
CA VAL A 189 -35.06 31.94 19.74
C VAL A 189 -35.20 32.53 21.15
N ALA A 190 -34.12 32.59 21.93
CA ALA A 190 -34.12 33.21 23.25
C ALA A 190 -34.46 34.71 23.16
N ASP A 191 -33.84 35.44 22.23
CA ASP A 191 -34.12 36.86 22.00
C ASP A 191 -35.56 37.09 21.52
N ARG A 192 -36.07 36.25 20.63
CA ARG A 192 -37.48 36.29 20.23
C ARG A 192 -38.41 36.13 21.43
N LYS A 193 -38.13 35.19 22.34
CA LYS A 193 -38.93 34.98 23.57
C LYS A 193 -38.87 36.21 24.48
N ARG A 194 -37.70 36.83 24.64
CA ARG A 194 -37.53 38.07 25.42
C ARG A 194 -38.36 39.22 24.83
N VAL A 195 -38.26 39.45 23.52
CA VAL A 195 -39.04 40.48 22.83
C VAL A 195 -40.55 40.19 22.97
N GLN A 196 -40.97 38.94 22.81
CA GLN A 196 -42.36 38.54 22.97
C GLN A 196 -42.87 38.81 24.39
N TYR A 197 -42.06 38.53 25.43
CA TYR A 197 -42.40 38.84 26.81
C TYR A 197 -42.57 40.36 27.03
N VAL A 198 -41.64 41.17 26.51
CA VAL A 198 -41.71 42.64 26.60
C VAL A 198 -42.96 43.19 25.88
N VAL A 199 -43.25 42.70 24.67
CA VAL A 199 -44.45 43.10 23.92
C VAL A 199 -45.72 42.71 24.66
N ASN A 200 -45.80 41.48 25.19
CA ASN A 200 -46.94 41.02 25.97
C ASN A 200 -47.12 41.86 27.25
N LEU A 201 -46.04 42.17 27.96
CA LEU A 201 -46.07 43.02 29.15
C LEU A 201 -46.54 44.44 28.82
N PHE A 202 -46.06 45.03 27.71
CA PHE A 202 -46.49 46.35 27.25
C PHE A 202 -47.97 46.38 26.84
N LEU A 203 -48.43 45.35 26.12
CA LEU A 203 -49.84 45.21 25.74
C LEU A 203 -50.72 44.98 26.97
N PHE A 204 -50.26 44.20 27.95
CA PHE A 204 -50.95 44.02 29.23
C PHE A 204 -51.04 45.35 30.01
N ALA A 205 -49.94 46.09 30.13
CA ALA A 205 -49.91 47.40 30.78
C ALA A 205 -50.85 48.42 30.10
N ARG A 206 -50.91 48.45 28.75
CA ARG A 206 -51.88 49.27 28.00
C ARG A 206 -53.32 48.77 28.15
N GLY A 207 -53.54 47.46 28.25
CA GLY A 207 -54.85 46.88 28.51
C GLY A 207 -55.37 47.18 29.92
N CYS A 208 -54.47 47.42 30.87
CA CYS A 208 -54.78 47.80 32.25
C CYS A 208 -55.01 49.31 32.44
N HIS A 209 -55.32 50.10 31.40
CA HIS A 209 -55.63 51.52 31.56
C HIS A 209 -56.91 51.76 32.38
N GLY A 210 -56.68 51.95 33.68
CA GLY A 210 -57.14 53.10 34.45
C GLY A 210 -55.97 53.91 35.04
N TRP A 211 -54.75 53.79 34.52
CA TRP A 211 -53.57 54.49 35.06
C TRP A 211 -52.94 55.42 34.00
N GLU A 212 -52.68 56.64 34.42
CA GLU A 212 -52.22 57.77 33.61
C GLU A 212 -50.83 57.54 33.01
N PHE A 213 -50.66 58.13 31.82
CA PHE A 213 -49.51 58.00 30.94
C PHE A 213 -48.28 58.69 31.56
N VAL A 214 -47.34 57.94 32.12
CA VAL A 214 -45.98 58.44 32.40
C VAL A 214 -45.14 58.17 31.14
N GLU A 215 -44.70 59.24 30.49
CA GLU A 215 -43.78 59.17 29.35
C GLU A 215 -42.48 58.47 29.75
N TYR A 216 -42.34 57.21 29.34
CA TYR A 216 -41.05 56.53 29.33
C TYR A 216 -40.45 56.73 27.94
N THR A 217 -39.48 57.64 27.84
CA THR A 217 -38.67 57.82 26.64
C THR A 217 -38.02 56.49 26.26
N PHE A 218 -38.36 55.99 25.08
CA PHE A 218 -37.70 54.86 24.43
C PHE A 218 -36.23 55.21 24.23
N VAL A 219 -35.34 54.69 25.08
CA VAL A 219 -33.91 54.63 24.75
C VAL A 219 -33.77 53.59 23.66
N THR A 220 -33.57 54.04 22.43
CA THR A 220 -33.16 53.20 21.31
C THR A 220 -31.82 52.57 21.65
N TYR A 221 -31.82 51.27 21.96
CA TYR A 221 -30.60 50.48 22.01
C TYR A 221 -30.12 50.29 20.55
N GLU A 222 -29.11 51.07 20.15
CA GLU A 222 -28.33 50.76 18.95
C GLU A 222 -27.65 49.39 19.13
N PRO A 223 -27.68 48.49 18.13
CA PRO A 223 -26.85 47.32 18.15
C PRO A 223 -25.40 47.75 17.94
N LEU A 224 -24.54 47.52 18.93
CA LEU A 224 -23.08 47.60 18.80
C LEU A 224 -22.63 46.70 17.65
N SER A 225 -22.46 47.31 16.47
CA SER A 225 -21.60 46.82 15.41
C SER A 225 -20.16 46.97 15.89
N THR A 226 -19.58 45.91 16.45
CA THR A 226 -18.14 45.86 16.68
C THR A 226 -17.48 45.29 15.42
N THR A 227 -17.15 46.19 14.49
CA THR A 227 -16.08 45.94 13.51
C THR A 227 -14.82 46.62 14.04
N VAL A 228 -13.74 45.84 14.04
CA VAL A 228 -12.38 46.09 14.55
C VAL A 228 -11.75 47.39 14.05
N SER A 229 -11.01 48.12 14.91
CA SER A 229 -9.91 48.99 14.45
C SER A 229 -8.82 49.20 15.51
N HIS A 230 -7.58 49.09 15.05
CA HIS A 230 -6.29 49.11 15.75
C HIS A 230 -5.76 50.54 16.05
N ARG A 231 -4.73 50.59 16.94
CA ARG A 231 -3.70 51.63 17.20
C ARG A 231 -4.07 52.78 18.18
N ILE A 232 -3.22 53.32 19.09
CA ILE A 232 -1.79 53.19 19.45
C ILE A 232 -1.54 53.95 20.79
N SER A 233 -0.57 53.49 21.62
CA SER A 233 0.21 54.21 22.68
C SER A 233 -0.55 54.78 23.90
N SER A 234 -0.04 54.83 25.14
CA SER A 234 1.34 54.96 25.64
C SER A 234 1.40 54.74 27.18
N GLN A 235 2.59 54.40 27.70
CA GLN A 235 3.06 54.57 29.09
C GLN A 235 2.50 53.62 30.19
N ALA A 236 3.27 53.09 31.14
CA ALA A 236 4.71 53.08 31.42
C ALA A 236 4.97 52.11 32.60
N LYS A 237 6.23 51.63 32.71
CA LYS A 237 6.88 51.01 33.90
C LYS A 237 6.33 49.62 34.28
N GLY A 238 7.11 48.54 34.38
CA GLY A 238 8.54 48.35 34.29
C GLY A 238 8.82 46.97 34.89
N ALA A 239 9.41 46.07 34.11
CA ALA A 239 10.15 44.90 34.59
C ALA A 239 11.00 44.38 33.42
N ARG A 240 12.15 45.02 33.28
CA ARG A 240 13.40 44.50 32.69
C ARG A 240 13.88 43.35 33.61
N ALA A 241 14.57 42.30 33.22
CA ALA A 241 14.96 41.64 31.99
C ALA A 241 15.85 40.46 32.44
N GLU A 242 15.82 39.34 31.73
CA GLU A 242 16.96 38.40 31.50
C GLU A 242 16.46 37.35 30.49
N ARG A 243 16.68 37.58 29.18
CA ARG A 243 17.75 36.97 28.34
C ARG A 243 17.74 35.44 28.41
N GLU A 244 17.11 34.74 27.47
CA GLU A 244 17.63 34.35 26.13
C GLU A 244 19.05 33.77 26.14
N ALA A 245 19.15 32.47 25.87
CA ALA A 245 20.19 31.89 25.01
C ALA A 245 19.80 30.47 24.55
N ALA A 246 20.09 30.18 23.27
CA ALA A 246 19.97 28.93 22.51
C ALA A 246 18.53 28.60 22.01
N GLY A 247 18.19 28.69 20.71
CA GLY A 247 18.94 28.31 19.50
C GLY A 247 18.48 26.91 19.08
N HIS A 248 17.70 26.73 17.99
CA HIS A 248 18.21 26.30 16.67
C HIS A 248 19.46 25.41 16.81
N THR A 249 19.48 24.15 16.42
CA THR A 249 19.02 23.42 15.21
C THR A 249 19.18 21.93 15.57
N GLU A 250 18.60 20.94 14.92
CA GLU A 250 19.22 20.27 13.77
C GLU A 250 18.49 18.92 13.55
N GLN A 251 18.48 18.50 12.29
CA GLN A 251 17.81 17.35 11.70
C GLN A 251 18.89 16.40 11.18
N THR A 252 18.94 15.14 11.63
CA THR A 252 19.52 13.94 10.95
C THR A 252 19.17 12.73 11.84
N ASP A 253 18.31 11.79 11.45
CA ASP A 253 18.45 10.69 10.48
C ASP A 253 19.46 9.57 10.85
N ALA A 254 19.04 8.35 10.52
CA ALA A 254 19.75 7.07 10.46
C ALA A 254 20.05 6.28 11.77
N GLY A 255 19.60 5.02 11.76
CA GLY A 255 19.87 4.01 12.78
C GLY A 255 21.06 3.10 12.47
N ALA A 256 21.38 2.24 13.45
CA ALA A 256 22.12 0.98 13.38
C ALA A 256 22.05 0.40 14.82
N GLY A 257 21.74 -0.87 15.08
CA GLY A 257 22.55 -2.03 14.69
C GLY A 257 23.57 -2.32 15.79
N GLY A 258 23.42 -3.46 16.48
CA GLY A 258 24.38 -3.96 17.49
C GLY A 258 25.77 -4.25 16.92
N PRO A 259 26.75 -4.63 17.77
CA PRO A 259 26.81 -6.03 18.23
C PRO A 259 27.43 -6.28 19.62
N ALA A 260 27.12 -7.43 20.22
CA ALA A 260 28.03 -8.37 20.89
C ALA A 260 27.24 -9.63 21.29
#